data_AF-K6TDF1-F1
#
_entry.id   AF-K6TDF1-F1
#
_cell.length_a   1.000
_cell.length_b   1.000
_cell.length_c   1.000
_cell.angle_alpha   90.00
_cell.angle_beta   90.00
_cell.angle_gamma   90.00
#
_symmetry.space_group_name_H-M   'P 1'
#
loop_
_entity.id
_entity.type
_entity.pdbx_description
1 polymer ?
#
loop_
_entity_poly.entity_id
_entity_poly.type
_entity_poly.pdbx_seq_one_letter_code
_entity_poly.pdbx_strand_id
1 'polypeptide(L)'
;MGYKKIINNIHDRSYKDLYSNKIVFLNLVRDMLKAPWARDLNEENLVLVDKQYILSDYEENEADIVYKAYVDGKEVIFYTLLEF
;
A
#
# COMPACT_ATOMS: atom_id res chain seq x y z
N MET A 1 -18.12 1.97 -34.99
CA MET A 1 -18.79 2.16 -33.68
C MET A 1 -18.71 0.82 -32.96
N GLY A 2 -17.79 0.68 -32.00
CA GLY A 2 -17.53 -0.57 -31.29
C GLY A 2 -17.11 -0.21 -29.88
N TYR A 3 -17.92 -0.62 -28.91
CA TYR A 3 -17.94 -0.13 -27.54
C TYR A 3 -16.57 -0.31 -26.86
N LYS A 4 -15.93 0.82 -26.54
CA LYS A 4 -14.79 0.86 -25.61
C LYS A 4 -15.34 0.36 -24.28
N LYS A 5 -15.02 -0.88 -23.91
CA LYS A 5 -15.32 -1.43 -22.59
C LYS A 5 -14.58 -0.54 -21.61
N ILE A 6 -15.28 0.43 -21.02
CA ILE A 6 -14.79 1.16 -19.86
C ILE A 6 -14.88 0.13 -18.74
N ILE A 7 -13.89 -0.77 -18.68
CA ILE A 7 -13.70 -1.65 -17.54
C ILE A 7 -13.41 -0.69 -16.39
N ASN A 8 -14.22 -0.79 -15.34
CA ASN A 8 -14.20 0.09 -14.18
C ASN A 8 -12.91 -0.07 -13.35
N ASN A 9 -11.71 0.17 -13.91
CA ASN A 9 -10.46 0.29 -13.15
C ASN A 9 -10.41 1.57 -12.28
N ILE A 10 -11.55 2.24 -12.10
CA ILE A 10 -11.70 3.47 -11.32
C ILE A 10 -11.70 3.16 -9.81
N HIS A 11 -12.19 1.97 -9.40
CA HIS A 11 -12.34 1.61 -7.98
C HIS A 11 -11.06 1.07 -7.32
N ASP A 12 -10.11 0.61 -8.13
CA ASP A 12 -9.01 -0.24 -7.66
C ASP A 12 -7.67 0.50 -7.60
N ARG A 13 -7.47 1.45 -8.53
CA ARG A 13 -6.47 2.53 -8.34
C ARG A 13 -6.76 3.33 -7.08
N SER A 14 -8.03 3.54 -6.73
CA SER A 14 -8.37 4.32 -5.54
C SER A 14 -7.87 3.70 -4.25
N TYR A 15 -7.76 2.38 -4.12
CA TYR A 15 -7.18 1.77 -2.91
C TYR A 15 -5.66 1.92 -2.88
N LYS A 16 -4.98 1.72 -4.01
CA LYS A 16 -3.53 1.97 -4.09
C LYS A 16 -3.22 3.44 -3.77
N ASP A 17 -3.99 4.37 -4.33
CA ASP A 17 -3.85 5.80 -4.10
C ASP A 17 -4.18 6.18 -2.65
N LEU A 18 -5.24 5.59 -2.08
CA LEU A 18 -5.66 5.82 -0.69
C LEU A 18 -4.57 5.38 0.30
N TYR A 19 -4.02 4.18 0.15
CA TYR A 19 -2.98 3.66 1.04
C TYR A 19 -1.57 4.15 0.70
N SER A 20 -1.37 4.81 -0.44
CA SER A 20 -0.16 5.61 -0.71
C SER A 20 -0.13 6.89 0.13
N ASN A 21 -1.25 7.29 0.74
CA ASN A 21 -1.25 8.29 1.80
C ASN A 21 -0.72 7.70 3.11
N LYS A 22 0.40 8.24 3.61
CA LYS A 22 1.07 7.76 4.82
C LYS A 22 0.15 7.72 6.05
N ILE A 23 -0.71 8.72 6.25
CA ILE A 23 -1.63 8.77 7.40
C ILE A 23 -2.61 7.60 7.36
N VAL A 24 -3.20 7.36 6.19
CA VAL A 24 -4.16 6.27 6.00
C VAL A 24 -3.49 4.91 6.19
N PHE A 25 -2.28 4.73 5.65
CA PHE A 25 -1.49 3.52 5.83
C PHE A 25 -1.11 3.28 7.29
N LEU A 26 -0.67 4.32 8.02
CA LEU A 26 -0.34 4.21 9.43
C LEU A 26 -1.54 3.78 10.28
N ASN A 27 -2.74 4.31 9.98
CA ASN A 27 -3.96 3.88 10.66
C ASN A 27 -4.25 2.40 10.39
N LEU A 28 -4.15 1.95 9.13
CA LEU A 28 -4.30 0.54 8.76
C LEU A 28 -3.33 -0.34 9.56
N VAL A 29 -2.04 -0.01 9.57
CA VAL A 29 -1.01 -0.81 10.25
C VAL A 29 -1.26 -0.89 11.75
N ARG A 30 -1.61 0.23 12.39
CA ARG A 30 -1.90 0.29 13.83
C ARG A 30 -3.13 -0.53 14.20
N ASP A 31 -4.19 -0.44 13.41
CA ASP A 31 -5.46 -1.13 13.65
C ASP A 31 -5.36 -2.64 13.37
N MET A 32 -4.63 -3.02 12.31
CA MET A 32 -4.46 -4.42 11.92
C MET A 32 -3.47 -5.17 12.82
N LEU A 33 -2.26 -4.63 13.03
CA LEU A 33 -1.21 -5.36 13.73
C LEU A 33 -1.37 -5.32 15.25
N LYS A 34 -1.96 -4.25 15.79
CA LYS A 34 -2.12 -3.99 17.23
C LYS A 34 -0.83 -4.17 18.05
N ALA A 35 0.33 -4.12 17.40
CA ALA A 35 1.62 -4.35 18.00
C ALA A 35 2.13 -3.07 18.69
N PRO A 36 2.83 -3.15 19.84
CA PRO A 36 3.34 -1.98 20.53
C PRO A 36 4.22 -1.09 19.65
N TRP A 37 5.18 -1.69 18.93
CA TRP A 37 6.10 -0.99 18.03
C TRP A 37 5.41 -0.30 16.84
N ALA A 38 4.22 -0.77 16.43
CA ALA A 38 3.46 -0.15 15.36
C ALA A 38 2.87 1.20 15.77
N ARG A 39 2.74 1.46 17.08
CA ARG A 39 2.31 2.76 17.61
C ARG A 39 3.39 3.84 17.45
N ASP A 40 4.66 3.43 17.42
CA ASP A 40 5.82 4.32 17.29
C ASP A 40 6.10 4.71 15.84
N LEU A 41 5.43 4.07 14.88
CA LEU A 41 5.43 4.49 13.48
C LEU A 41 4.78 5.87 13.34
N ASN A 42 5.36 6.72 12.50
CA ASN A 42 4.84 8.04 12.15
C ASN A 42 5.27 8.39 10.71
N GLU A 43 4.86 9.55 10.20
CA GLU A 43 5.12 9.91 8.80
C GLU A 43 6.60 10.19 8.51
N GLU A 44 7.39 10.58 9.53
CA GLU A 44 8.81 10.90 9.41
C GLU A 44 9.66 9.63 9.29
N ASN A 45 9.30 8.59 10.04
CA ASN A 45 10.01 7.31 10.02
C ASN A 45 9.43 6.31 9.02
N LEU A 46 8.41 6.68 8.24
CA LEU A 46 7.79 5.87 7.20
C LEU A 46 8.08 6.45 5.81
N VAL A 47 8.63 5.64 4.90
CA VAL A 47 9.01 6.02 3.55
C VAL A 47 8.30 5.13 2.54
N LEU A 48 7.53 5.73 1.63
CA LEU A 48 6.94 5.03 0.49
C LEU A 48 8.07 4.69 -0.49
N VAL A 49 8.17 3.43 -0.88
CA VAL A 49 9.15 2.94 -1.85
C VAL A 49 8.47 2.90 -3.21
N ASP A 50 8.99 3.69 -4.16
CA ASP A 50 8.51 3.72 -5.55
C ASP A 50 9.00 2.46 -6.30
N LYS A 51 8.41 1.31 -5.94
CA LYS A 51 8.64 0.01 -6.56
C LYS A 51 7.36 -0.80 -6.58
N GLN A 52 7.22 -1.58 -7.66
CA GLN A 52 6.17 -2.55 -7.89
C GLN A 52 6.81 -3.93 -8.06
N TYR A 53 6.29 -4.92 -7.35
CA TYR A 53 6.74 -6.31 -7.35
C TYR A 53 5.69 -7.29 -7.86
N ILE A 54 4.44 -6.85 -8.05
CA ILE A 54 3.46 -7.65 -8.77
C ILE A 54 3.90 -7.85 -10.22
N LEU A 55 3.57 -9.02 -10.78
CA LEU A 55 3.85 -9.32 -12.18
C LEU A 55 2.92 -8.52 -13.07
N SER A 56 3.40 -8.10 -14.25
CA SER A 56 2.60 -7.29 -15.17
C SER A 56 1.31 -7.95 -15.64
N ASP A 57 1.29 -9.29 -15.71
CA ASP A 57 0.09 -10.07 -16.04
C ASP A 57 -1.02 -9.94 -14.97
N TYR A 58 -0.68 -9.47 -13.77
CA TYR A 58 -1.58 -9.32 -12.63
C TYR A 58 -1.92 -7.86 -12.32
N GLU A 59 -1.34 -6.88 -13.03
CA GLU A 59 -1.61 -5.45 -12.81
C GLU A 59 -3.08 -5.04 -13.00
N GLU A 60 -3.88 -5.87 -13.68
CA GLU A 60 -5.33 -5.64 -13.82
C GLU A 60 -6.15 -6.17 -12.63
N ASN A 61 -5.62 -7.10 -11.83
CA ASN A 61 -6.34 -7.78 -10.75
C ASN A 61 -5.70 -7.59 -9.37
N GLU A 62 -4.47 -7.07 -9.33
CA GLU A 62 -3.70 -6.90 -8.12
C GLU A 62 -2.98 -5.54 -8.14
N ALA A 63 -2.72 -5.02 -6.94
CA ALA A 63 -1.86 -3.87 -6.71
C ALA A 63 -0.99 -4.12 -5.48
N ASP A 64 0.22 -3.58 -5.47
CA ASP A 64 1.07 -3.57 -4.28
C ASP A 64 1.46 -2.17 -3.84
N ILE A 65 1.74 -2.06 -2.55
CA ILE A 65 2.32 -0.89 -1.90
C ILE A 65 3.47 -1.36 -1.03
N VAL A 66 4.60 -0.66 -1.15
CA VAL A 66 5.78 -0.96 -0.36
C VAL A 66 6.18 0.24 0.48
N TYR A 67 6.19 0.03 1.79
CA TYR A 67 6.73 1.00 2.74
C TYR A 67 7.95 0.45 3.44
N LYS A 68 8.87 1.35 3.75
CA LYS A 68 10.01 1.10 4.62
C LYS A 68 9.87 1.98 5.86
N ALA A 69 10.10 1.40 7.03
CA ALA A 69 10.16 2.14 8.27
C ALA A 69 11.40 1.79 9.09
N TYR A 70 11.81 2.73 9.94
CA TYR A 70 12.86 2.50 10.94
C TYR A 70 12.31 2.76 12.34
N VAL A 71 12.21 1.71 13.15
CA VAL A 71 11.63 1.74 14.50
C VAL A 71 12.54 0.96 15.45
N ASP A 72 12.86 1.53 16.61
CA ASP A 72 13.70 0.90 17.64
C ASP A 72 15.03 0.32 17.13
N GLY A 73 15.69 1.04 16.22
CA GLY A 73 16.96 0.59 15.65
C GLY A 73 16.84 -0.55 14.64
N LYS A 74 15.61 -0.88 14.21
CA LYS A 74 15.32 -1.95 13.26
C LYS A 74 14.65 -1.40 12.01
N GLU A 75 15.05 -1.95 10.88
CA GLU A 75 14.38 -1.71 9.62
C GLU A 75 13.19 -2.66 9.48
N VAL A 76 12.03 -2.11 9.13
CA VAL A 76 10.79 -2.84 8.87
C VAL A 76 10.35 -2.54 7.45
N ILE A 77 10.10 -3.59 6.67
CA ILE A 77 9.56 -3.47 5.31
C ILE A 77 8.12 -3.98 5.33
N PHE A 78 7.19 -3.13 4.90
CA PHE A 78 5.82 -3.49 4.65
C PHE A 78 5.66 -3.75 3.16
N TYR A 79 5.25 -4.97 2.83
CA TYR A 79 4.73 -5.31 1.52
C TYR A 79 3.24 -5.57 1.67
N THR A 80 2.42 -4.76 1.03
CA THR A 80 0.96 -4.88 1.08
C THR A 80 0.46 -5.21 -0.31
N LEU A 81 -0.09 -6.42 -0.47
CA LEU A 81 -0.81 -6.83 -1.66
C LEU A 81 -2.29 -6.48 -1.49
N LEU A 82 -2.88 -5.92 -2.53
CA LEU A 82 -4.29 -5.56 -2.63
C LEU A 82 -4.84 -6.34 -3.83
N GLU A 83 -5.76 -7.25 -3.57
CA GLU A 83 -6.45 -8.06 -4.59
C GLU A 83 -7.85 -7.48 -4.85
N PHE A 84 -8.34 -7.61 -6.08
CA PHE A 84 -9.65 -7.11 -6.53
C PHE A 84 -10.66 -8.23 -6.83
#